data_AF-A0A933S965-F1
#
_entry.id   AF-A0A933S965-F1
#
_cell.length_a   1.000
_cell.length_b   1.000
_cell.length_c   1.000
_cell.angle_alpha   90.00
_cell.angle_beta   90.00
_cell.angle_gamma   90.00
#
_symmetry.space_group_name_H-M   'P 1'
#
loop_
_entity.id
_entity.type
_entity.pdbx_description
1 polymer ?
#
loop_
_entity_poly.entity_id
_entity_poly.type
_entity_poly.pdbx_seq_one_letter_code
_entity_poly.pdbx_strand_id
1 'polypeptide(L)'
;MAYQQENRICQNCKKDFIIEPDDFGFYEKISNTFGAEITTPEICPECRQQLRTLFRNFKTLYKRTSSKSGKSLISVYHENAPFPVYSVDEWWSDDWDPMSYKIDLDLNKPFFEQVKELFVAVPRIGVMNTRCENCEYSNQIDNSKNCYFAFGCLEGEECDYSHIIWNCTFSIDCLYVFKCEGCYECIDCLGSNKLFYSEECENCIESVGLFDCRGCLNCIGCVGLVSKSYCIFNKQVTREEYLEFLERYPLYKKESIDYILSEREKLKTSLPQRAFFGSRNNSVSGNHIYNAHNVHNSFDIKSGENSKYCFTARKVIDSYDISFTGDAEECFNSLTMLGGNKVIGSQTIVDSHDVYYSEYCYNSNNIVGCYGLRKKSYCILNKQYSKEEYNSLLPKIIELIKKENGFGNFFPKEFSPFGYNEAIVNEYMPLNKEEALRLGFTWR
;
A
#
# COMPACT_ATOMS: atom_id res chain seq x y z
N MET A 1 2.30 -17.99 -32.39
CA MET A 1 3.17 -17.24 -33.34
C MET A 1 4.24 -16.55 -32.51
N ALA A 2 5.38 -16.12 -33.06
CA ALA A 2 6.31 -15.27 -32.30
C ALA A 2 5.72 -13.87 -32.22
N TYR A 3 5.44 -13.38 -31.00
CA TYR A 3 5.03 -12.00 -30.78
C TYR A 3 6.19 -11.05 -31.11
N GLN A 4 5.85 -9.84 -31.54
CA GLN A 4 6.81 -8.76 -31.80
C GLN A 4 6.54 -7.61 -30.82
N GLN A 5 7.57 -6.86 -30.49
CA GLN A 5 7.47 -5.68 -29.65
C GLN A 5 6.52 -4.64 -30.29
N GLU A 6 5.61 -4.08 -29.52
CA GLU A 6 4.64 -3.09 -30.00
C GLU A 6 4.88 -1.74 -29.30
N ASN A 7 5.00 -0.66 -30.08
CA ASN A 7 5.03 0.71 -29.56
C ASN A 7 3.61 1.27 -29.56
N ARG A 8 3.13 1.74 -28.41
CA ARG A 8 1.79 2.35 -28.25
C ARG A 8 1.86 3.76 -27.69
N ILE A 9 0.90 4.59 -28.07
CA ILE A 9 0.70 5.91 -27.47
C ILE A 9 -0.29 5.75 -26.31
N CYS A 10 0.10 6.17 -25.10
CA CYS A 10 -0.76 6.14 -23.92
C CYS A 10 -2.01 6.99 -24.11
N GLN A 11 -3.19 6.41 -23.91
CA GLN A 11 -4.44 7.16 -23.99
C GLN A 11 -4.54 8.31 -22.98
N ASN A 12 -3.92 8.20 -21.79
CA ASN A 12 -3.95 9.24 -20.76
C ASN A 12 -2.91 10.34 -21.00
N CYS A 13 -1.61 10.02 -20.89
CA CYS A 13 -0.53 11.02 -20.94
C CYS A 13 0.00 11.33 -22.35
N LYS A 14 -0.45 10.62 -23.38
CA LYS A 14 -0.01 10.75 -24.79
C LYS A 14 1.49 10.53 -25.04
N LYS A 15 2.23 9.99 -24.06
CA LYS A 15 3.60 9.49 -24.24
C LYS A 15 3.60 8.11 -24.89
N ASP A 16 4.67 7.78 -25.60
CA ASP A 16 4.93 6.42 -26.06
C ASP A 16 5.25 5.47 -24.90
N PHE A 17 4.83 4.22 -25.02
CA PHE A 17 5.24 3.11 -24.15
C PHE A 17 5.35 1.82 -24.97
N ILE A 18 6.15 0.88 -24.47
CA ILE A 18 6.43 -0.39 -25.13
C ILE A 18 5.57 -1.50 -24.49
N ILE A 19 5.05 -2.40 -25.31
CA ILE A 19 4.59 -3.72 -24.92
C ILE A 19 5.60 -4.74 -25.45
N GLU A 20 6.18 -5.52 -24.54
CA GLU A 20 7.20 -6.51 -24.86
C GLU A 20 6.56 -7.80 -25.43
N PRO A 21 7.29 -8.59 -26.25
CA PRO A 21 6.79 -9.87 -26.77
C PRO A 21 6.24 -10.82 -25.70
N ASP A 22 6.87 -10.86 -24.53
CA ASP A 22 6.48 -11.72 -23.40
C ASP A 22 5.17 -11.25 -22.73
N ASP A 23 4.83 -9.96 -22.85
CA ASP A 23 3.62 -9.39 -22.24
C ASP A 23 2.38 -10.04 -22.87
N PHE A 24 2.36 -10.26 -24.18
CA PHE A 24 1.24 -10.87 -24.91
C PHE A 24 0.91 -12.29 -24.40
N GLY A 25 1.94 -13.10 -24.10
CA GLY A 25 1.76 -14.44 -23.53
C GLY A 25 1.14 -14.40 -22.13
N PHE A 26 1.44 -13.37 -21.34
CA PHE A 26 0.78 -13.14 -20.06
C PHE A 26 -0.70 -12.78 -20.23
N TYR A 27 -1.08 -11.89 -21.17
CA TYR A 27 -2.49 -11.56 -21.42
C TYR A 27 -3.30 -12.77 -21.91
N GLU A 28 -2.70 -13.63 -22.74
CA GLU A 28 -3.30 -14.90 -23.16
C GLU A 28 -3.49 -15.85 -21.95
N LYS A 29 -2.47 -16.03 -21.10
CA LYS A 29 -2.58 -16.85 -19.88
C LYS A 29 -3.71 -16.36 -18.96
N ILE A 30 -3.71 -15.07 -18.65
CA ILE A 30 -4.69 -14.43 -17.76
C ILE A 30 -6.12 -14.52 -18.35
N SER A 31 -6.29 -14.30 -19.65
CA SER A 31 -7.59 -14.48 -20.32
C SER A 31 -8.15 -15.90 -20.13
N ASN A 32 -7.27 -16.91 -20.18
CA ASN A 32 -7.64 -18.31 -19.92
C ASN A 32 -7.94 -18.57 -18.42
N THR A 33 -7.17 -18.01 -17.48
CA THR A 33 -7.43 -18.14 -16.02
C THR A 33 -8.82 -17.62 -15.63
N PHE A 34 -9.23 -16.48 -16.19
CA PHE A 34 -10.49 -15.81 -15.86
C PHE A 34 -11.66 -16.19 -16.78
N GLY A 35 -11.42 -16.97 -17.84
CA GLY A 35 -12.47 -17.37 -18.79
C GLY A 35 -13.05 -16.21 -19.61
N ALA A 36 -12.32 -15.11 -19.71
CA ALA A 36 -12.73 -13.87 -20.36
C ALA A 36 -11.52 -13.17 -20.97
N GLU A 37 -11.66 -12.72 -22.21
CA GLU A 37 -10.64 -11.94 -22.92
C GLU A 37 -10.25 -10.67 -22.14
N ILE A 38 -8.96 -10.55 -21.81
CA ILE A 38 -8.31 -9.41 -21.18
C ILE A 38 -7.21 -8.95 -22.15
N THR A 39 -7.39 -7.77 -22.72
CA THR A 39 -6.51 -7.25 -23.78
C THR A 39 -5.27 -6.56 -23.21
N THR A 40 -4.24 -6.42 -24.06
CA THR A 40 -3.07 -5.59 -23.79
C THR A 40 -3.46 -4.13 -23.54
N PRO A 41 -2.82 -3.43 -22.60
CA PRO A 41 -3.28 -2.14 -22.10
C PRO A 41 -3.13 -1.00 -23.12
N GLU A 42 -4.02 -0.01 -23.00
CA GLU A 42 -3.99 1.24 -23.76
C GLU A 42 -3.46 2.42 -22.93
N ILE A 43 -3.33 2.22 -21.61
CA ILE A 43 -2.83 3.19 -20.63
C ILE A 43 -1.45 2.74 -20.18
N CYS A 44 -0.47 3.65 -20.23
CA CYS A 44 0.90 3.36 -19.80
C CYS A 44 0.99 3.09 -18.28
N PRO A 45 2.05 2.40 -17.82
CA PRO A 45 2.14 1.92 -16.46
C PRO A 45 2.16 3.03 -15.40
N GLU A 46 2.86 4.14 -15.67
CA GLU A 46 2.88 5.34 -14.83
C GLU A 46 1.45 5.84 -14.54
N CYS A 47 0.61 5.92 -15.58
CA CYS A 47 -0.77 6.37 -15.44
C CYS A 47 -1.67 5.34 -14.74
N ARG A 48 -1.43 4.04 -14.89
CA ARG A 48 -2.15 3.00 -14.12
C ARG A 48 -1.77 3.05 -12.63
N GLN A 49 -0.48 3.27 -12.33
CA GLN A 49 0.01 3.45 -10.97
C GLN A 49 -0.56 4.70 -10.31
N GLN A 50 -0.55 5.84 -11.03
CA GLN A 50 -1.20 7.09 -10.60
C GLN A 50 -2.69 6.86 -10.28
N LEU A 51 -3.39 6.11 -11.14
CA LEU A 51 -4.80 5.77 -10.93
C LEU A 51 -5.00 4.91 -9.68
N ARG A 52 -4.22 3.85 -9.45
CA ARG A 52 -4.36 3.01 -8.24
C ARG A 52 -4.04 3.78 -6.96
N THR A 53 -2.94 4.53 -6.92
CA THR A 53 -2.52 5.25 -5.70
C THR A 53 -3.45 6.41 -5.35
N LEU A 54 -4.24 6.94 -6.31
CA LEU A 54 -5.29 7.92 -6.05
C LEU A 54 -6.38 7.39 -5.10
N PHE A 55 -6.60 6.08 -5.02
CA PHE A 55 -7.62 5.47 -4.15
C PHE A 55 -7.11 5.18 -2.73
N ARG A 56 -5.89 5.61 -2.36
CA ARG A 56 -5.34 5.40 -1.01
C ARG A 56 -4.97 6.71 -0.34
N ASN A 57 -5.50 6.93 0.86
CA ASN A 57 -5.12 8.00 1.76
C ASN A 57 -4.57 7.37 3.06
N PHE A 58 -3.35 7.74 3.43
CA PHE A 58 -2.74 7.37 4.72
C PHE A 58 -3.05 8.41 5.80
N LYS A 59 -2.64 9.67 5.59
CA LYS A 59 -2.45 10.67 6.66
C LYS A 59 -3.35 11.91 6.59
N THR A 60 -4.15 12.08 5.54
CA THR A 60 -5.08 13.22 5.44
C THR A 60 -6.33 12.89 6.23
N LEU A 61 -6.37 13.31 7.49
CA LEU A 61 -7.45 12.99 8.43
C LEU A 61 -8.41 14.16 8.66
N TYR A 62 -9.69 13.86 8.69
CA TYR A 62 -10.79 14.77 8.94
C TYR A 62 -11.53 14.41 10.22
N LYS A 63 -11.80 15.40 11.06
CA LYS A 63 -12.83 15.29 12.09
C LYS A 63 -14.20 15.45 11.43
N ARG A 64 -15.05 14.44 11.54
CA ARG A 64 -16.42 14.46 11.00
C ARG A 64 -17.40 13.79 11.97
N THR A 65 -18.67 13.79 11.59
CA THR A 65 -19.73 13.09 12.31
C THR A 65 -20.06 11.76 11.64
N SER A 66 -20.33 10.73 12.44
CA SER A 66 -20.89 9.45 11.98
C SER A 66 -22.27 9.66 11.36
N SER A 67 -22.46 9.13 10.15
CA SER A 67 -23.76 9.07 9.48
C SER A 67 -24.75 8.10 10.16
N LYS A 68 -24.29 7.26 11.10
CA LYS A 68 -25.12 6.30 11.84
C LYS A 68 -25.61 6.85 13.17
N SER A 69 -24.68 7.34 14.00
CA SER A 69 -24.95 7.67 15.41
C SER A 69 -24.94 9.16 15.73
N GLY A 70 -24.48 10.02 14.82
CA GLY A 70 -24.26 11.43 15.12
C GLY A 70 -23.06 11.72 16.03
N LYS A 71 -22.24 10.72 16.38
CA LYS A 71 -21.01 10.91 17.18
C LYS A 71 -19.86 11.45 16.34
N SER A 72 -18.96 12.22 16.95
CA SER A 72 -17.70 12.64 16.32
C SER A 72 -16.79 11.43 16.09
N LEU A 73 -16.14 11.38 14.92
CA LEU A 73 -15.12 10.40 14.57
C LEU A 73 -13.99 11.05 13.75
N ILE A 74 -12.86 10.35 13.65
CA ILE A 74 -11.78 10.65 12.71
C ILE A 74 -12.00 9.82 11.44
N SER A 75 -11.77 10.41 10.26
CA SER A 75 -11.91 9.71 8.99
C SER A 75 -10.94 10.19 7.92
N VAL A 76 -10.58 9.30 6.99
CA VAL A 76 -9.90 9.67 5.73
C VAL A 76 -10.80 10.46 4.75
N TYR A 77 -12.11 10.52 5.00
CA TYR A 77 -13.09 11.14 4.11
C TYR A 77 -13.56 12.50 4.61
N HIS A 78 -13.35 13.54 3.79
CA HIS A 78 -13.90 14.89 4.01
C HIS A 78 -15.43 14.87 4.21
N GLU A 79 -15.98 15.81 4.99
CA GLU A 79 -17.43 15.91 5.30
C GLU A 79 -18.32 15.83 4.04
N ASN A 80 -18.02 16.62 3.01
CA ASN A 80 -18.60 16.61 1.65
C ASN A 80 -18.32 15.34 0.81
N ALA A 81 -18.12 14.18 1.43
CA ALA A 81 -18.10 12.90 0.74
C ALA A 81 -19.55 12.50 0.36
N PRO A 82 -19.80 11.93 -0.84
CA PRO A 82 -21.15 11.68 -1.32
C PRO A 82 -21.86 10.48 -0.66
N PHE A 83 -21.17 9.75 0.22
CA PHE A 83 -21.63 8.49 0.84
C PHE A 83 -21.67 8.59 2.38
N PRO A 84 -22.46 7.73 3.05
CA PRO A 84 -22.43 7.63 4.52
C PRO A 84 -21.06 7.16 5.02
N VAL A 85 -20.64 7.64 6.20
CA VAL A 85 -19.40 7.20 6.86
C VAL A 85 -19.69 6.84 8.31
N TYR A 86 -19.29 5.63 8.71
CA TYR A 86 -19.49 5.06 10.04
C TYR A 86 -18.17 4.99 10.81
N SER A 87 -18.21 4.93 12.15
CA SER A 87 -17.00 4.59 12.92
C SER A 87 -16.55 3.15 12.65
N VAL A 88 -15.36 2.77 13.11
CA VAL A 88 -14.84 1.40 12.99
C VAL A 88 -15.82 0.41 13.63
N ASP A 89 -16.23 0.64 14.88
CA ASP A 89 -17.17 -0.21 15.62
C ASP A 89 -18.55 -0.28 14.94
N GLU A 90 -19.07 0.86 14.49
CA GLU A 90 -20.37 0.99 13.84
C GLU A 90 -20.41 0.36 12.45
N TRP A 91 -19.26 0.31 11.77
CA TRP A 91 -19.13 -0.40 10.52
C TRP A 91 -19.07 -1.91 10.79
N TRP A 92 -18.28 -2.36 11.76
CA TRP A 92 -18.12 -3.78 12.07
C TRP A 92 -19.28 -4.44 12.81
N SER A 93 -20.20 -3.68 13.42
CA SER A 93 -21.36 -4.21 14.15
C SER A 93 -22.41 -4.91 13.26
N ASP A 94 -23.15 -5.86 13.84
CA ASP A 94 -24.15 -6.72 13.18
C ASP A 94 -25.56 -6.09 13.06
N ASP A 95 -25.73 -4.83 13.43
CA ASP A 95 -26.98 -4.07 13.41
C ASP A 95 -27.29 -3.40 12.04
N TRP A 96 -26.47 -3.65 11.01
CA TRP A 96 -26.74 -3.27 9.63
C TRP A 96 -26.23 -4.34 8.65
N ASP A 97 -26.88 -4.46 7.48
CA ASP A 97 -26.51 -5.43 6.45
C ASP A 97 -26.18 -4.71 5.13
N PRO A 98 -24.98 -4.88 4.53
CA PRO A 98 -24.67 -4.33 3.22
C PRO A 98 -25.60 -4.82 2.10
N MET A 99 -26.26 -5.98 2.24
CA MET A 99 -27.27 -6.45 1.28
C MET A 99 -28.60 -5.67 1.34
N SER A 100 -28.83 -4.84 2.36
CA SER A 100 -30.01 -3.96 2.39
C SER A 100 -29.96 -2.85 1.33
N TYR A 101 -28.77 -2.53 0.82
CA TYR A 101 -28.48 -1.54 -0.22
C TYR A 101 -28.45 -2.14 -1.63
N LYS A 102 -28.85 -3.42 -1.80
CA LYS A 102 -28.77 -4.13 -3.08
C LYS A 102 -29.46 -3.38 -4.23
N ILE A 103 -28.88 -3.46 -5.42
CA ILE A 103 -29.46 -2.95 -6.66
C ILE A 103 -29.88 -4.13 -7.54
N ASP A 104 -31.07 -4.03 -8.13
CA ASP A 104 -31.52 -4.98 -9.14
C ASP A 104 -30.82 -4.68 -10.48
N LEU A 105 -29.98 -5.60 -10.94
CA LEU A 105 -29.20 -5.47 -12.18
C LEU A 105 -30.09 -5.18 -13.41
N ASP A 106 -29.82 -4.05 -14.07
CA ASP A 106 -30.39 -3.70 -15.36
C ASP A 106 -29.31 -3.83 -16.45
N LEU A 107 -29.50 -4.79 -17.36
CA LEU A 107 -28.58 -5.05 -18.48
C LEU A 107 -28.67 -4.00 -19.61
N ASN A 108 -29.60 -3.05 -19.53
CA ASN A 108 -29.74 -1.96 -20.50
C ASN A 108 -29.01 -0.68 -20.06
N LYS A 109 -28.50 -0.63 -18.83
CA LYS A 109 -27.69 0.47 -18.29
C LYS A 109 -26.21 0.09 -18.30
N PRO A 110 -25.30 1.08 -18.35
CA PRO A 110 -23.90 0.86 -18.02
C PRO A 110 -23.75 0.18 -16.65
N PHE A 111 -22.85 -0.79 -16.56
CA PHE A 111 -22.56 -1.50 -15.33
C PHE A 111 -21.92 -0.56 -14.29
N PHE A 112 -20.95 0.26 -14.68
CA PHE A 112 -20.27 1.16 -13.73
C PHE A 112 -21.17 2.27 -13.18
N GLU A 113 -22.23 2.67 -13.88
CA GLU A 113 -23.23 3.58 -13.31
C GLU A 113 -23.96 2.94 -12.12
N GLN A 114 -24.33 1.66 -12.24
CA GLN A 114 -25.00 0.89 -11.19
C GLN A 114 -24.05 0.59 -10.01
N VAL A 115 -22.77 0.29 -10.29
CA VAL A 115 -21.75 0.16 -9.23
C VAL A 115 -21.57 1.49 -8.49
N LYS A 116 -21.56 2.63 -9.20
CA LYS A 116 -21.43 3.96 -8.59
C LYS A 116 -22.65 4.30 -7.71
N GLU A 117 -23.86 3.96 -8.15
CA GLU A 117 -25.09 4.11 -7.36
C GLU A 117 -24.98 3.33 -6.02
N LEU A 118 -24.53 2.07 -6.06
CA LEU A 118 -24.28 1.27 -4.86
C LEU A 118 -23.18 1.86 -3.96
N PHE A 119 -22.04 2.26 -4.54
CA PHE A 119 -20.86 2.78 -3.81
C PHE A 119 -21.07 4.18 -3.21
N VAL A 120 -22.16 4.85 -3.60
CA VAL A 120 -22.66 6.10 -2.99
C VAL A 120 -23.66 5.79 -1.87
N ALA A 121 -24.48 4.74 -2.02
CA ALA A 121 -25.48 4.37 -1.01
C ALA A 121 -24.89 3.62 0.20
N VAL A 122 -23.93 2.71 -0.01
CA VAL A 122 -23.39 1.84 1.05
C VAL A 122 -22.43 2.63 1.99
N PRO A 123 -22.58 2.52 3.33
CA PRO A 123 -21.69 3.16 4.29
C PRO A 123 -20.23 2.68 4.22
N ARG A 124 -19.31 3.64 4.27
CA ARG A 124 -17.85 3.40 4.35
C ARG A 124 -17.34 3.45 5.79
N ILE A 125 -16.26 2.73 6.07
CA ILE A 125 -15.55 2.79 7.34
C ILE A 125 -14.73 4.09 7.45
N GLY A 126 -14.75 4.76 8.60
CA GLY A 126 -14.10 6.07 8.77
C GLY A 126 -12.58 6.06 8.55
N VAL A 127 -11.88 5.12 9.20
CA VAL A 127 -10.46 4.80 9.04
C VAL A 127 -10.28 3.29 8.94
N MET A 128 -9.23 2.83 8.28
CA MET A 128 -8.99 1.40 8.08
C MET A 128 -8.26 0.76 9.27
N ASN A 129 -8.91 0.69 10.43
CA ASN A 129 -8.32 0.09 11.64
C ASN A 129 -9.05 -1.21 12.01
N THR A 130 -8.29 -2.25 12.32
CA THR A 130 -8.80 -3.61 12.63
C THR A 130 -8.08 -4.16 13.86
N ARG A 131 -8.82 -4.76 14.81
CA ARG A 131 -8.26 -5.30 16.08
C ARG A 131 -7.37 -4.29 16.84
N CYS A 132 -7.78 -3.02 16.88
CA CYS A 132 -6.99 -1.95 17.49
C CYS A 132 -7.59 -1.48 18.83
N GLU A 133 -6.72 -1.00 19.73
CA GLU A 133 -7.10 -0.37 21.01
C GLU A 133 -6.39 0.98 21.14
N ASN A 134 -7.13 2.07 21.38
CA ASN A 134 -6.59 3.45 21.52
C ASN A 134 -5.73 3.91 20.32
N CYS A 135 -6.27 3.78 19.10
CA CYS A 135 -5.61 4.10 17.82
C CYS A 135 -6.45 5.04 16.93
N GLU A 136 -7.29 5.91 17.51
CA GLU A 136 -8.33 6.67 16.81
C GLU A 136 -7.80 7.75 15.84
N TYR A 137 -6.57 8.21 16.06
CA TYR A 137 -5.87 9.20 15.23
C TYR A 137 -4.89 8.56 14.23
N SER A 138 -4.95 7.24 14.10
CA SER A 138 -4.07 6.42 13.27
C SER A 138 -4.91 5.75 12.18
N ASN A 139 -4.31 5.39 11.04
CA ASN A 139 -5.06 4.84 9.90
C ASN A 139 -4.28 3.77 9.13
N GLN A 140 -5.00 2.78 8.61
CA GLN A 140 -4.44 1.55 8.03
C GLN A 140 -3.65 0.77 9.08
N ILE A 141 -4.32 0.48 10.19
CA ILE A 141 -3.74 -0.15 11.37
C ILE A 141 -4.33 -1.54 11.57
N ASP A 142 -3.50 -2.55 11.87
CA ASP A 142 -3.98 -3.87 12.26
C ASP A 142 -3.30 -4.37 13.55
N ASN A 143 -4.09 -4.98 14.43
CA ASN A 143 -3.64 -5.67 15.63
C ASN A 143 -2.67 -4.84 16.51
N SER A 144 -2.92 -3.53 16.62
CA SER A 144 -2.02 -2.57 17.29
C SER A 144 -2.70 -1.85 18.45
N LYS A 145 -1.91 -1.42 19.44
CA LYS A 145 -2.39 -0.86 20.70
C LYS A 145 -1.64 0.43 21.07
N ASN A 146 -2.37 1.44 21.53
CA ASN A 146 -1.80 2.71 22.03
C ASN A 146 -0.87 3.36 20.99
N CYS A 147 -1.36 3.55 19.76
CA CYS A 147 -0.57 4.15 18.66
C CYS A 147 -1.23 5.45 18.17
N TYR A 148 -0.54 6.58 18.30
CA TYR A 148 -1.05 7.92 17.95
C TYR A 148 -0.36 8.51 16.72
N PHE A 149 -1.14 8.92 15.71
CA PHE A 149 -0.60 9.38 14.40
C PHE A 149 0.34 8.35 13.74
N ALA A 150 0.06 7.06 13.98
CA ALA A 150 0.69 5.97 13.26
C ALA A 150 -0.07 5.70 11.96
N PHE A 151 0.66 5.39 10.88
CA PHE A 151 0.08 5.16 9.56
C PHE A 151 0.66 3.89 8.94
N GLY A 152 -0.19 2.94 8.51
CA GLY A 152 0.29 1.65 7.99
C GLY A 152 0.97 0.76 9.04
N CYS A 153 0.54 0.85 10.30
CA CYS A 153 1.10 0.11 11.43
C CYS A 153 0.48 -1.28 11.57
N LEU A 154 1.29 -2.32 11.75
CA LEU A 154 0.83 -3.70 11.93
C LEU A 154 1.51 -4.29 13.17
N GLU A 155 0.76 -4.87 14.09
CA GLU A 155 1.30 -5.48 15.32
C GLU A 155 2.20 -4.51 16.13
N GLY A 156 1.81 -3.22 16.20
CA GLY A 156 2.54 -2.20 16.95
C GLY A 156 1.96 -1.92 18.33
N GLU A 157 2.81 -1.61 19.30
CA GLU A 157 2.39 -1.23 20.67
C GLU A 157 3.16 -0.01 21.16
N GLU A 158 2.47 1.01 21.69
CA GLU A 158 3.10 2.26 22.18
C GLU A 158 3.98 2.92 21.10
N CYS A 159 3.40 3.16 19.91
CA CYS A 159 4.14 3.67 18.75
C CYS A 159 3.46 4.89 18.10
N ASP A 160 4.19 6.01 18.05
CA ASP A 160 3.61 7.32 17.71
C ASP A 160 4.30 8.00 16.51
N TYR A 161 3.57 8.89 15.83
CA TYR A 161 4.05 9.76 14.74
C TYR A 161 4.80 9.03 13.60
N SER A 162 4.52 7.75 13.42
CA SER A 162 5.32 6.82 12.61
C SER A 162 4.58 6.33 11.36
N HIS A 163 5.32 6.03 10.29
CA HIS A 163 4.76 5.59 9.02
C HIS A 163 5.42 4.27 8.54
N ILE A 164 4.59 3.27 8.24
CA ILE A 164 5.01 1.91 7.89
C ILE A 164 5.88 1.28 8.99
N ILE A 165 5.26 0.96 10.12
CA ILE A 165 5.90 0.32 11.27
C ILE A 165 5.26 -1.02 11.60
N TRP A 166 6.05 -2.09 11.63
CA TRP A 166 5.55 -3.46 11.72
C TRP A 166 6.24 -4.22 12.85
N ASN A 167 5.47 -4.88 13.73
CA ASN A 167 5.99 -5.60 14.89
C ASN A 167 6.90 -4.73 15.79
N CYS A 168 6.53 -3.46 16.00
CA CYS A 168 7.36 -2.50 16.74
C CYS A 168 6.77 -2.14 18.11
N THR A 169 7.62 -1.80 19.06
CA THR A 169 7.20 -1.38 20.40
C THR A 169 7.96 -0.14 20.88
N PHE A 170 7.31 0.75 21.62
CA PHE A 170 7.94 1.96 22.21
C PHE A 170 8.73 2.79 21.18
N SER A 171 8.20 2.99 19.97
CA SER A 171 8.95 3.60 18.86
C SER A 171 8.24 4.84 18.29
N ILE A 172 8.97 5.94 18.15
CA ILE A 172 8.41 7.27 17.84
C ILE A 172 9.17 7.91 16.66
N ASP A 173 8.49 8.70 15.83
CA ASP A 173 9.07 9.40 14.67
C ASP A 173 9.81 8.41 13.73
N CYS A 174 9.24 7.23 13.49
CA CYS A 174 9.87 6.15 12.71
C CYS A 174 9.24 5.97 11.32
N LEU A 175 10.06 5.67 10.33
CA LEU A 175 9.66 5.47 8.93
C LEU A 175 10.23 4.14 8.39
N TYR A 176 9.38 3.24 7.88
CA TYR A 176 9.79 1.92 7.35
C TYR A 176 10.60 1.09 8.37
N VAL A 177 10.04 0.84 9.56
CA VAL A 177 10.73 0.11 10.63
C VAL A 177 10.04 -1.23 10.93
N PHE A 178 10.80 -2.33 10.97
CA PHE A 178 10.27 -3.69 11.18
C PHE A 178 10.98 -4.41 12.33
N LYS A 179 10.22 -4.97 13.28
CA LYS A 179 10.72 -5.71 14.45
C LYS A 179 11.72 -4.91 15.29
N CYS A 180 11.39 -3.66 15.61
CA CYS A 180 12.25 -2.81 16.42
C CYS A 180 11.58 -2.35 17.72
N GLU A 181 12.39 -2.05 18.72
CA GLU A 181 11.93 -1.70 20.06
C GLU A 181 12.69 -0.47 20.58
N GLY A 182 11.99 0.51 21.15
CA GLY A 182 12.63 1.68 21.75
C GLY A 182 13.34 2.60 20.75
N CYS A 183 12.88 2.68 19.50
CA CYS A 183 13.56 3.45 18.44
C CYS A 183 13.02 4.89 18.30
N TYR A 184 13.87 5.81 17.88
CA TYR A 184 13.51 7.23 17.68
C TYR A 184 14.17 7.81 16.43
N GLU A 185 13.42 8.53 15.59
CA GLU A 185 13.95 9.16 14.36
C GLU A 185 14.70 8.14 13.48
N CYS A 186 14.10 6.96 13.29
CA CYS A 186 14.69 5.84 12.55
C CYS A 186 14.03 5.65 11.18
N ILE A 187 14.86 5.44 10.15
CA ILE A 187 14.44 5.19 8.77
C ILE A 187 15.01 3.85 8.30
N ASP A 188 14.18 3.00 7.66
CA ASP A 188 14.60 1.73 7.06
C ASP A 188 15.41 0.83 8.02
N CYS A 189 14.85 0.59 9.21
CA CYS A 189 15.50 -0.15 10.29
C CYS A 189 14.83 -1.52 10.56
N LEU A 190 15.66 -2.55 10.76
CA LEU A 190 15.24 -3.94 10.93
C LEU A 190 15.81 -4.56 12.21
N GLY A 191 15.00 -5.22 13.02
CA GLY A 191 15.46 -6.11 14.10
C GLY A 191 16.26 -5.41 15.22
N SER A 192 16.09 -4.09 15.39
CA SER A 192 16.99 -3.22 16.16
C SER A 192 16.35 -2.73 17.47
N ASN A 193 17.16 -2.50 18.50
CA ASN A 193 16.69 -2.13 19.85
C ASN A 193 17.43 -0.89 20.37
N LYS A 194 16.70 0.11 20.88
CA LYS A 194 17.27 1.40 21.36
C LYS A 194 18.20 2.04 20.33
N LEU A 195 17.67 2.20 19.11
CA LEU A 195 18.37 2.82 17.99
C LEU A 195 17.79 4.22 17.76
N PHE A 196 18.67 5.22 17.65
CA PHE A 196 18.26 6.63 17.56
C PHE A 196 18.86 7.32 16.33
N TYR A 197 18.09 8.15 15.63
CA TYR A 197 18.54 8.97 14.49
C TYR A 197 19.33 8.16 13.43
N SER A 198 18.83 6.98 13.06
CA SER A 198 19.58 5.99 12.29
C SER A 198 18.86 5.52 11.02
N GLU A 199 19.63 5.25 9.97
CA GLU A 199 19.17 4.94 8.62
C GLU A 199 19.72 3.59 8.14
N GLU A 200 18.92 2.82 7.41
CA GLU A 200 19.36 1.61 6.68
C GLU A 200 20.08 0.56 7.57
N CYS A 201 19.58 0.33 8.79
CA CYS A 201 20.26 -0.49 9.81
C CYS A 201 19.57 -1.84 10.09
N GLU A 202 20.37 -2.88 10.34
CA GLU A 202 19.88 -4.24 10.62
C GLU A 202 20.48 -4.80 11.92
N ASN A 203 19.66 -5.34 12.82
CA ASN A 203 20.07 -6.02 14.06
C ASN A 203 21.04 -5.17 14.92
N CYS A 204 20.83 -3.86 14.98
CA CYS A 204 21.68 -2.93 15.75
C CYS A 204 21.08 -2.60 17.12
N ILE A 205 21.93 -2.38 18.13
CA ILE A 205 21.52 -2.26 19.53
C ILE A 205 22.23 -1.09 20.20
N GLU A 206 21.49 -0.32 21.03
CA GLU A 206 22.01 0.75 21.90
C GLU A 206 23.00 1.67 21.16
N SER A 207 22.51 2.32 20.10
CA SER A 207 23.36 3.07 19.17
C SER A 207 22.65 4.31 18.62
N VAL A 208 23.42 5.29 18.13
CA VAL A 208 22.89 6.58 17.67
C VAL A 208 23.60 7.10 16.42
N GLY A 209 22.85 7.66 15.48
CA GLY A 209 23.42 8.25 14.27
C GLY A 209 23.99 7.22 13.29
N LEU A 210 23.42 6.01 13.21
CA LEU A 210 23.96 4.97 12.33
C LEU A 210 23.50 5.14 10.87
N PHE A 211 24.27 4.56 9.94
CA PHE A 211 23.94 4.46 8.52
C PHE A 211 24.49 3.14 7.94
N ASP A 212 23.71 2.36 7.19
CA ASP A 212 24.14 1.09 6.55
C ASP A 212 24.85 0.09 7.50
N CYS A 213 24.46 0.07 8.77
CA CYS A 213 25.12 -0.73 9.80
C CYS A 213 24.37 -2.03 10.12
N ARG A 214 25.12 -3.10 10.38
CA ARG A 214 24.56 -4.43 10.61
C ARG A 214 25.19 -5.13 11.81
N GLY A 215 24.37 -5.58 12.76
CA GLY A 215 24.87 -6.26 13.96
C GLY A 215 25.77 -5.39 14.85
N CYS A 216 25.57 -4.06 14.85
CA CYS A 216 26.38 -3.14 15.63
C CYS A 216 25.81 -2.89 17.03
N LEU A 217 26.67 -2.73 18.04
CA LEU A 217 26.30 -2.55 19.45
C LEU A 217 27.13 -1.43 20.10
N ASN A 218 26.50 -0.46 20.79
CA ASN A 218 27.22 0.68 21.38
C ASN A 218 28.08 1.41 20.35
N CYS A 219 27.44 1.93 19.30
CA CYS A 219 28.09 2.67 18.22
C CYS A 219 27.49 4.07 18.06
N ILE A 220 28.32 5.03 17.64
CA ILE A 220 27.94 6.44 17.41
C ILE A 220 28.39 6.86 16.01
N GLY A 221 27.47 7.38 15.21
CA GLY A 221 27.80 7.99 13.92
C GLY A 221 28.39 7.01 12.89
N CYS A 222 28.23 5.70 13.06
CA CYS A 222 28.94 4.73 12.24
C CYS A 222 28.21 4.40 10.92
N VAL A 223 29.01 4.26 9.86
CA VAL A 223 28.60 4.15 8.46
C VAL A 223 29.15 2.84 7.91
N GLY A 224 28.29 1.93 7.45
CA GLY A 224 28.70 0.71 6.74
C GLY A 224 29.32 -0.41 7.58
N LEU A 225 29.31 -0.32 8.92
CA LEU A 225 29.96 -1.31 9.79
C LEU A 225 29.16 -2.60 9.96
N VAL A 226 29.87 -3.72 10.10
CA VAL A 226 29.29 -5.06 10.31
C VAL A 226 29.90 -5.73 11.53
N SER A 227 29.04 -6.18 12.45
CA SER A 227 29.40 -6.93 13.67
C SER A 227 30.49 -6.25 14.52
N LYS A 228 30.32 -4.96 14.79
CA LYS A 228 31.24 -4.14 15.59
C LYS A 228 30.59 -3.61 16.86
N SER A 229 31.42 -3.29 17.84
CA SER A 229 30.99 -2.57 19.03
C SER A 229 32.01 -1.53 19.46
N TYR A 230 31.56 -0.51 20.19
CA TYR A 230 32.39 0.63 20.62
C TYR A 230 33.11 1.26 19.42
N CYS A 231 32.32 1.71 18.43
CA CYS A 231 32.83 2.45 17.28
C CYS A 231 32.23 3.85 17.22
N ILE A 232 33.08 4.84 16.94
CA ILE A 232 32.70 6.24 16.75
C ILE A 232 33.16 6.65 15.34
N PHE A 233 32.24 7.11 14.49
CA PHE A 233 32.53 7.55 13.11
C PHE A 233 33.44 6.57 12.33
N ASN A 234 33.05 5.28 12.33
CA ASN A 234 33.78 4.18 11.67
C ASN A 234 35.23 3.97 12.19
N LYS A 235 35.51 4.34 13.44
CA LYS A 235 36.77 4.02 14.15
C LYS A 235 36.47 3.20 15.38
N GLN A 236 37.20 2.10 15.55
CA GLN A 236 37.20 1.32 16.79
C GLN A 236 37.81 2.17 17.91
N VAL A 237 37.10 2.29 19.02
CA VAL A 237 37.57 2.92 20.26
C VAL A 237 37.52 1.93 21.42
N THR A 238 38.14 2.28 22.54
CA THR A 238 37.93 1.64 23.83
C THR A 238 36.56 1.97 24.41
N ARG A 239 36.12 1.22 25.42
CA ARG A 239 34.85 1.48 26.12
C ARG A 239 34.91 2.80 26.89
N GLU A 240 36.08 3.13 27.42
CA GLU A 240 36.37 4.33 28.18
C GLU A 240 36.26 5.56 27.28
N GLU A 241 36.91 5.57 26.12
CA GLU A 241 36.78 6.64 25.11
C GLU A 241 35.33 6.80 24.60
N TYR A 242 34.57 5.70 24.51
CA TYR A 242 33.16 5.73 24.14
C TYR A 242 32.30 6.45 25.20
N LEU A 243 32.53 6.16 26.48
CA LEU A 243 31.84 6.82 27.58
C LEU A 243 32.25 8.30 27.69
N GLU A 244 33.54 8.63 27.54
CA GLU A 244 34.02 10.02 27.48
C GLU A 244 33.38 10.82 26.33
N PHE A 245 33.11 10.18 25.19
CA PHE A 245 32.38 10.82 24.10
C PHE A 245 30.94 11.13 24.50
N LEU A 246 30.21 10.21 25.14
CA LEU A 246 28.84 10.43 25.59
C LEU A 246 28.73 11.47 26.72
N GLU A 247 29.73 11.58 27.59
CA GLU A 247 29.82 12.66 28.58
C GLU A 247 30.05 14.03 27.92
N ARG A 248 30.88 14.07 26.86
CA ARG A 248 31.18 15.28 26.09
C ARG A 248 30.01 15.71 25.18
N TYR A 249 29.29 14.75 24.63
CA TYR A 249 28.16 14.93 23.71
C TYR A 249 26.90 14.19 24.22
N PRO A 250 26.25 14.67 25.31
CA PRO A 250 25.11 13.98 25.89
C PRO A 250 23.91 13.97 24.95
N LEU A 251 23.33 12.78 24.70
CA LEU A 251 22.29 12.57 23.67
C LEU A 251 20.96 13.30 23.96
N TYR A 252 20.74 13.80 25.18
CA TYR A 252 19.60 14.66 25.51
C TYR A 252 19.76 16.12 25.02
N LYS A 253 20.92 16.50 24.46
CA LYS A 253 21.18 17.83 23.91
C LYS A 253 21.11 17.80 22.40
N LYS A 254 20.28 18.68 21.82
CA LYS A 254 20.13 18.82 20.37
C LYS A 254 21.48 19.04 19.67
N GLU A 255 22.35 19.89 20.23
CA GLU A 255 23.65 20.22 19.63
C GLU A 255 24.58 19.00 19.53
N SER A 256 24.39 17.99 20.39
CA SER A 256 25.15 16.73 20.34
C SER A 256 24.65 15.81 19.23
N ILE A 257 23.33 15.75 19.02
CA ILE A 257 22.72 15.03 17.89
C ILE A 257 23.09 15.71 16.56
N ASP A 258 22.92 17.03 16.46
CA ASP A 258 23.28 17.82 15.27
C ASP A 258 24.76 17.61 14.89
N TYR A 259 25.67 17.53 15.88
CA TYR A 259 27.08 17.20 15.67
C TYR A 259 27.28 15.76 15.15
N ILE A 260 26.69 14.75 15.81
CA ILE A 260 26.81 13.34 15.42
C ILE A 260 26.32 13.13 13.97
N LEU A 261 25.17 13.72 13.62
CA LEU A 261 24.61 13.61 12.26
C LEU A 261 25.45 14.38 11.23
N SER A 262 25.98 15.56 11.57
CA SER A 262 26.88 16.30 10.68
C SER A 262 28.17 15.53 10.36
N GLU A 263 28.78 14.88 11.35
CA GLU A 263 29.96 14.04 11.15
C GLU A 263 29.63 12.73 10.42
N ARG A 264 28.46 12.13 10.68
CA ARG A 264 27.94 10.97 9.92
C ARG A 264 27.82 11.29 8.42
N GLU A 265 27.23 12.42 8.05
CA GLU A 265 27.06 12.79 6.63
C GLU A 265 28.39 13.11 5.93
N LYS A 266 29.34 13.76 6.62
CA LYS A 266 30.71 13.96 6.10
C LYS A 266 31.41 12.63 5.84
N LEU A 267 31.24 11.67 6.75
CA LEU A 267 31.81 10.34 6.60
C LEU A 267 31.12 9.55 5.47
N LYS A 268 29.79 9.54 5.42
CA LYS A 268 28.96 8.92 4.37
C LYS A 268 29.36 9.40 2.97
N THR A 269 29.46 10.71 2.78
CA THR A 269 29.89 11.29 1.48
C THR A 269 31.36 11.02 1.12
N SER A 270 32.22 10.68 2.09
CA SER A 270 33.63 10.32 1.85
C SER A 270 33.86 8.85 1.50
N LEU A 271 32.87 7.97 1.70
CA LEU A 271 32.99 6.53 1.54
C LEU A 271 32.16 6.01 0.35
N PRO A 272 32.58 4.92 -0.31
CA PRO A 272 31.78 4.27 -1.35
C PRO A 272 30.42 3.83 -0.80
N GLN A 273 29.34 4.31 -1.41
CA GLN A 273 27.97 3.93 -1.08
C GLN A 273 27.55 2.69 -1.86
N ARG A 274 26.68 1.86 -1.26
CA ARG A 274 26.07 0.75 -2.00
C ARG A 274 25.09 1.30 -3.03
N ALA A 275 25.14 0.81 -4.25
CA ALA A 275 24.16 1.15 -5.28
C ALA A 275 22.77 0.53 -5.03
N PHE A 276 22.66 -0.42 -4.10
CA PHE A 276 21.43 -1.13 -3.73
C PHE A 276 21.59 -1.79 -2.35
N PHE A 277 20.52 -1.76 -1.55
CA PHE A 277 20.42 -2.44 -0.26
C PHE A 277 19.47 -3.63 -0.39
N GLY A 278 20.00 -4.87 -0.37
CA GLY A 278 19.23 -6.10 -0.52
C GLY A 278 20.10 -7.37 -0.59
N SER A 279 19.49 -8.56 -0.68
CA SER A 279 20.24 -9.82 -0.87
C SER A 279 19.42 -10.90 -1.62
N ARG A 280 20.12 -11.74 -2.41
CA ARG A 280 19.58 -12.89 -3.19
C ARG A 280 18.53 -12.54 -4.28
N ASN A 281 18.93 -12.03 -5.45
CA ASN A 281 18.03 -11.73 -6.59
C ASN A 281 18.68 -11.94 -7.97
N ASN A 282 17.88 -12.13 -9.04
CA ASN A 282 18.20 -11.92 -10.47
C ASN A 282 16.88 -11.90 -11.30
N SER A 283 16.75 -11.26 -12.46
CA SER A 283 17.11 -9.86 -12.71
C SER A 283 15.90 -8.97 -12.39
N VAL A 284 16.12 -7.67 -12.19
CA VAL A 284 15.22 -6.87 -11.33
C VAL A 284 15.27 -5.37 -11.62
N SER A 285 14.30 -4.60 -11.11
CA SER A 285 14.41 -3.15 -10.87
C SER A 285 13.45 -2.78 -9.72
N GLY A 286 13.91 -2.07 -8.69
CA GLY A 286 13.26 -2.13 -7.36
C GLY A 286 13.63 -1.03 -6.35
N ASN A 287 13.10 -1.17 -5.12
CA ASN A 287 13.89 -1.02 -3.90
C ASN A 287 13.74 -2.30 -3.03
N HIS A 288 14.56 -2.47 -1.98
CA HIS A 288 14.79 -3.60 -1.03
C HIS A 288 14.22 -5.04 -1.28
N ILE A 289 14.22 -5.51 -2.54
CA ILE A 289 13.75 -6.85 -2.96
C ILE A 289 14.52 -8.03 -2.31
N TYR A 290 13.80 -9.03 -1.78
CA TYR A 290 14.28 -10.39 -1.44
C TYR A 290 13.15 -11.42 -1.66
N ASN A 291 13.30 -12.62 -2.21
CA ASN A 291 14.10 -13.04 -3.37
C ASN A 291 13.13 -13.07 -4.58
N ALA A 292 13.63 -13.00 -5.82
CA ALA A 292 12.77 -12.99 -7.02
C ALA A 292 13.47 -13.45 -8.33
N HIS A 293 12.62 -13.73 -9.33
CA HIS A 293 12.85 -13.76 -10.79
C HIS A 293 11.50 -13.45 -11.50
N ASN A 294 11.31 -12.52 -12.43
CA ASN A 294 12.16 -11.48 -13.02
C ASN A 294 11.30 -10.20 -13.17
N VAL A 295 11.88 -8.99 -13.00
CA VAL A 295 11.12 -7.77 -12.63
C VAL A 295 11.67 -6.48 -13.25
N HIS A 296 10.82 -5.51 -13.64
CA HIS A 296 11.25 -4.30 -14.41
C HIS A 296 10.64 -2.93 -14.03
N ASN A 297 10.37 -2.67 -12.74
CA ASN A 297 10.44 -1.38 -12.01
C ASN A 297 9.47 -1.40 -10.82
N SER A 298 10.00 -1.31 -9.60
CA SER A 298 9.26 -1.58 -8.35
C SER A 298 9.81 -0.81 -7.15
N PHE A 299 9.09 -0.75 -6.02
CA PHE A 299 9.42 0.08 -4.85
C PHE A 299 9.18 -0.59 -3.47
N ASP A 300 9.21 -1.94 -3.41
CA ASP A 300 9.85 -2.77 -2.35
C ASP A 300 9.21 -4.18 -2.23
N ILE A 301 9.98 -5.27 -2.10
CA ILE A 301 9.47 -6.65 -2.23
C ILE A 301 10.11 -7.62 -1.23
N LYS A 302 9.30 -8.45 -0.59
CA LYS A 302 9.77 -9.52 0.30
C LYS A 302 9.16 -10.90 -0.04
N SER A 303 8.80 -11.11 -1.33
CA SER A 303 9.26 -12.16 -2.30
C SER A 303 8.24 -12.46 -3.43
N GLY A 304 8.61 -12.96 -4.64
CA GLY A 304 7.65 -13.35 -5.72
C GLY A 304 8.26 -13.77 -7.09
N GLU A 305 7.42 -14.03 -8.12
CA GLU A 305 7.83 -14.29 -9.53
C GLU A 305 7.00 -13.49 -10.59
N ASN A 306 7.57 -13.30 -11.80
CA ASN A 306 6.99 -12.65 -13.01
C ASN A 306 6.06 -11.44 -12.76
N SER A 307 6.65 -10.27 -12.51
CA SER A 307 5.89 -9.05 -12.17
C SER A 307 6.46 -7.77 -12.79
N LYS A 308 5.59 -6.85 -13.24
CA LYS A 308 5.96 -5.47 -13.64
C LYS A 308 5.12 -4.42 -12.89
N TYR A 309 5.75 -3.28 -12.53
CA TYR A 309 5.13 -2.06 -11.97
C TYR A 309 4.51 -2.17 -10.54
N CYS A 310 5.17 -2.85 -9.60
CA CYS A 310 4.68 -3.11 -8.23
C CYS A 310 5.21 -2.13 -7.15
N PHE A 311 4.42 -1.73 -6.16
CA PHE A 311 4.80 -0.64 -5.23
C PHE A 311 5.13 -1.03 -3.76
N THR A 312 4.56 -2.07 -3.14
CA THR A 312 5.28 -2.93 -2.14
C THR A 312 4.62 -4.31 -2.11
N ALA A 313 5.38 -5.41 -2.00
CA ALA A 313 4.83 -6.76 -2.19
C ALA A 313 5.36 -7.88 -1.25
N ARG A 314 4.51 -8.89 -0.96
CA ARG A 314 4.91 -10.24 -0.53
C ARG A 314 4.09 -11.32 -1.25
N LYS A 315 4.76 -12.46 -1.45
CA LYS A 315 4.47 -13.69 -2.24
C LYS A 315 3.39 -13.54 -3.33
N VAL A 316 3.86 -13.23 -4.55
CA VAL A 316 3.05 -12.92 -5.74
C VAL A 316 3.46 -13.78 -6.94
N ILE A 317 2.51 -14.30 -7.73
CA ILE A 317 2.69 -14.89 -9.09
C ILE A 317 1.38 -14.75 -9.90
N ASP A 318 1.34 -14.56 -11.23
CA ASP A 318 2.04 -13.51 -11.99
C ASP A 318 1.20 -12.20 -11.89
N SER A 319 1.76 -11.00 -12.15
CA SER A 319 0.99 -9.75 -11.99
C SER A 319 1.49 -8.50 -12.75
N TYR A 320 0.57 -7.57 -13.08
CA TYR A 320 0.76 -6.38 -13.95
C TYR A 320 -0.24 -5.23 -13.61
N ASP A 321 -0.54 -4.92 -12.35
CA ASP A 321 0.31 -4.14 -11.47
C ASP A 321 -0.27 -4.15 -10.03
N ILE A 322 0.54 -3.89 -8.98
CA ILE A 322 0.11 -3.93 -7.55
C ILE A 322 0.63 -2.74 -6.74
N SER A 323 -0.12 -2.25 -5.74
CA SER A 323 0.30 -1.13 -4.87
C SER A 323 0.02 -1.36 -3.37
N PHE A 324 0.87 -2.18 -2.72
CA PHE A 324 0.89 -2.60 -1.30
C PHE A 324 -0.02 -3.83 -0.96
N THR A 325 0.56 -4.95 -0.49
CA THR A 325 -0.10 -6.29 -0.39
C THR A 325 0.49 -7.24 0.69
N GLY A 326 -0.15 -8.41 0.89
CA GLY A 326 0.50 -9.67 1.32
C GLY A 326 -0.52 -10.78 1.64
N ASP A 327 -0.65 -11.91 0.92
CA ASP A 327 0.08 -12.48 -0.24
C ASP A 327 -0.96 -12.85 -1.36
N ALA A 328 -0.56 -13.11 -2.63
CA ALA A 328 -1.51 -13.13 -3.77
C ALA A 328 -1.15 -14.02 -5.00
N GLU A 329 -2.17 -14.64 -5.64
CA GLU A 329 -2.08 -15.35 -6.94
C GLU A 329 -3.47 -15.36 -7.62
N GLU A 330 -3.73 -15.12 -8.91
CA GLU A 330 -3.09 -14.25 -9.93
C GLU A 330 -3.94 -12.96 -10.05
N CYS A 331 -3.37 -11.80 -10.38
CA CYS A 331 -4.09 -10.50 -10.36
C CYS A 331 -3.57 -9.49 -11.39
N PHE A 332 -4.46 -8.66 -11.98
CA PHE A 332 -4.06 -7.74 -13.07
C PHE A 332 -4.11 -6.24 -12.75
N ASN A 333 -4.99 -5.74 -11.89
CA ASN A 333 -4.93 -4.34 -11.42
C ASN A 333 -5.73 -4.22 -10.12
N SER A 334 -5.04 -4.22 -8.98
CA SER A 334 -5.66 -4.29 -7.64
C SER A 334 -4.92 -3.44 -6.61
N LEU A 335 -5.64 -2.96 -5.59
CA LEU A 335 -5.10 -2.13 -4.51
C LEU A 335 -5.48 -2.70 -3.13
N THR A 336 -4.49 -3.08 -2.33
CA THR A 336 -4.65 -3.69 -0.99
C THR A 336 -5.40 -5.03 -1.01
N MET A 337 -4.66 -6.13 -0.85
CA MET A 337 -5.22 -7.47 -0.69
C MET A 337 -4.58 -8.18 0.51
N LEU A 338 -5.40 -8.90 1.27
CA LEU A 338 -5.00 -9.75 2.39
C LEU A 338 -5.63 -11.13 2.18
N GLY A 339 -4.91 -12.02 1.48
CA GLY A 339 -5.39 -13.36 1.11
C GLY A 339 -6.51 -13.31 0.05
N GLY A 340 -6.15 -13.35 -1.23
CA GLY A 340 -7.15 -13.41 -2.30
C GLY A 340 -6.68 -14.07 -3.58
N ASN A 341 -7.65 -14.67 -4.30
CA ASN A 341 -7.41 -15.41 -5.54
C ASN A 341 -8.40 -14.98 -6.63
N LYS A 342 -7.92 -14.79 -7.86
CA LYS A 342 -8.73 -14.28 -8.99
C LYS A 342 -9.48 -12.98 -8.66
N VAL A 343 -8.72 -11.88 -8.58
CA VAL A 343 -9.25 -10.54 -8.26
C VAL A 343 -8.94 -9.55 -9.40
N ILE A 344 -9.98 -8.88 -9.91
CA ILE A 344 -9.87 -7.89 -11.00
C ILE A 344 -10.50 -6.56 -10.56
N GLY A 345 -9.80 -5.45 -10.82
CA GLY A 345 -10.35 -4.10 -10.74
C GLY A 345 -10.92 -3.72 -9.37
N SER A 346 -10.41 -4.32 -8.29
CA SER A 346 -11.01 -4.31 -6.95
C SER A 346 -10.02 -3.81 -5.89
N GLN A 347 -10.54 -3.36 -4.74
CA GLN A 347 -9.70 -2.87 -3.64
C GLN A 347 -10.20 -3.26 -2.25
N THR A 348 -9.26 -3.39 -1.30
CA THR A 348 -9.55 -3.83 0.08
C THR A 348 -10.36 -5.13 0.10
N ILE A 349 -9.75 -6.17 -0.45
CA ILE A 349 -10.33 -7.52 -0.56
C ILE A 349 -9.58 -8.45 0.40
N VAL A 350 -10.33 -9.14 1.27
CA VAL A 350 -9.78 -9.95 2.37
C VAL A 350 -10.39 -11.36 2.37
N ASP A 351 -9.55 -12.39 2.45
CA ASP A 351 -9.91 -13.82 2.47
C ASP A 351 -10.93 -14.24 1.39
N SER A 352 -10.83 -13.69 0.17
CA SER A 352 -11.90 -13.73 -0.85
C SER A 352 -11.41 -14.18 -2.22
N HIS A 353 -12.28 -14.81 -3.02
CA HIS A 353 -11.92 -15.30 -4.36
C HIS A 353 -13.00 -15.15 -5.44
N ASP A 354 -12.60 -15.10 -6.72
CA ASP A 354 -13.49 -14.78 -7.85
C ASP A 354 -14.23 -13.45 -7.64
N VAL A 355 -13.44 -12.37 -7.53
CA VAL A 355 -13.90 -11.01 -7.17
C VAL A 355 -13.64 -10.04 -8.31
N TYR A 356 -14.69 -9.35 -8.75
CA TYR A 356 -14.65 -8.43 -9.89
C TYR A 356 -15.22 -7.06 -9.49
N TYR A 357 -14.47 -5.97 -9.71
CA TYR A 357 -14.92 -4.58 -9.50
C TYR A 357 -15.65 -4.35 -8.17
N SER A 358 -15.09 -4.85 -7.07
CA SER A 358 -15.70 -4.81 -5.73
C SER A 358 -14.78 -4.13 -4.70
N GLU A 359 -15.34 -3.65 -3.59
CA GLU A 359 -14.61 -2.88 -2.57
C GLU A 359 -15.03 -3.24 -1.13
N TYR A 360 -14.08 -3.26 -0.18
CA TYR A 360 -14.29 -3.65 1.23
C TYR A 360 -15.05 -4.98 1.42
N CYS A 361 -14.69 -6.02 0.65
CA CYS A 361 -15.32 -7.34 0.75
C CYS A 361 -14.45 -8.33 1.51
N TYR A 362 -15.06 -9.06 2.45
CA TYR A 362 -14.40 -9.92 3.43
C TYR A 362 -14.99 -11.33 3.40
N ASN A 363 -14.12 -12.35 3.33
CA ASN A 363 -14.48 -13.77 3.30
C ASN A 363 -15.66 -14.06 2.35
N SER A 364 -15.59 -13.55 1.12
CA SER A 364 -16.68 -13.60 0.15
C SER A 364 -16.18 -14.12 -1.19
N ASN A 365 -17.07 -14.70 -2.01
CA ASN A 365 -16.63 -15.29 -3.27
C ASN A 365 -17.68 -15.26 -4.37
N ASN A 366 -17.23 -15.32 -5.63
CA ASN A 366 -18.12 -15.20 -6.79
C ASN A 366 -18.96 -13.91 -6.69
N ILE A 367 -18.29 -12.76 -6.63
CA ILE A 367 -18.93 -11.45 -6.47
C ILE A 367 -18.49 -10.45 -7.54
N VAL A 368 -19.43 -9.62 -8.01
CA VAL A 368 -19.16 -8.57 -8.99
C VAL A 368 -19.90 -7.27 -8.66
N GLY A 369 -19.19 -6.13 -8.73
CA GLY A 369 -19.77 -4.81 -8.45
C GLY A 369 -20.24 -4.60 -7.00
N CYS A 370 -19.66 -5.30 -6.03
CA CYS A 370 -20.17 -5.35 -4.65
C CYS A 370 -19.38 -4.44 -3.69
N TYR A 371 -20.02 -4.02 -2.59
CA TYR A 371 -19.44 -3.18 -1.55
C TYR A 371 -19.72 -3.70 -0.15
N GLY A 372 -18.68 -3.80 0.69
CA GLY A 372 -18.86 -4.04 2.13
C GLY A 372 -19.28 -5.46 2.53
N LEU A 373 -19.39 -6.41 1.59
CA LEU A 373 -19.94 -7.74 1.85
C LEU A 373 -19.07 -8.58 2.82
N ARG A 374 -19.73 -9.39 3.65
CA ARG A 374 -19.11 -10.28 4.62
C ARG A 374 -19.72 -11.68 4.55
N LYS A 375 -18.90 -12.71 4.32
CA LYS A 375 -19.36 -14.12 4.31
C LYS A 375 -20.50 -14.38 3.31
N LYS A 376 -20.40 -13.82 2.10
CA LYS A 376 -21.41 -13.95 1.03
C LYS A 376 -20.85 -14.62 -0.22
N SER A 377 -21.74 -15.25 -0.99
CA SER A 377 -21.41 -15.93 -2.24
C SER A 377 -22.44 -15.64 -3.32
N TYR A 378 -22.02 -15.56 -4.58
CA TYR A 378 -22.89 -15.38 -5.75
C TYR A 378 -23.67 -14.05 -5.70
N CYS A 379 -22.94 -12.94 -5.57
CA CYS A 379 -23.52 -11.60 -5.45
C CYS A 379 -23.21 -10.71 -6.66
N ILE A 380 -24.21 -9.98 -7.12
CA ILE A 380 -24.09 -8.91 -8.12
C ILE A 380 -24.71 -7.66 -7.50
N LEU A 381 -23.99 -6.55 -7.43
CA LEU A 381 -24.48 -5.28 -6.86
C LEU A 381 -25.12 -5.44 -5.46
N ASN A 382 -24.43 -6.16 -4.56
CA ASN A 382 -24.90 -6.59 -3.22
C ASN A 382 -26.18 -7.45 -3.17
N LYS A 383 -26.82 -7.76 -4.31
CA LYS A 383 -27.91 -8.75 -4.37
C LYS A 383 -27.32 -10.16 -4.48
N GLN A 384 -27.75 -11.07 -3.62
CA GLN A 384 -27.42 -12.48 -3.70
C GLN A 384 -28.36 -13.22 -4.67
N TYR A 385 -27.79 -14.12 -5.48
CA TYR A 385 -28.47 -14.93 -6.49
C TYR A 385 -28.25 -16.43 -6.22
N SER A 386 -29.02 -17.29 -6.90
CA SER A 386 -28.60 -18.69 -7.04
C SER A 386 -27.30 -18.79 -7.86
N LYS A 387 -26.58 -19.90 -7.71
CA LYS A 387 -25.35 -20.18 -8.46
C LYS A 387 -25.62 -20.22 -9.97
N GLU A 388 -26.76 -20.80 -10.34
CA GLU A 388 -27.23 -20.97 -11.72
C GLU A 388 -27.54 -19.61 -12.36
N GLU A 389 -28.28 -18.74 -11.66
CA GLU A 389 -28.55 -17.38 -12.11
C GLU A 389 -27.26 -16.56 -12.24
N TYR A 390 -26.40 -16.57 -11.22
CA TYR A 390 -25.12 -15.86 -11.23
C TYR A 390 -24.26 -16.27 -12.44
N ASN A 391 -24.08 -17.57 -12.66
CA ASN A 391 -23.32 -18.09 -13.81
C ASN A 391 -23.95 -17.72 -15.16
N SER A 392 -25.27 -17.55 -15.23
CA SER A 392 -25.97 -17.10 -16.45
C SER A 392 -25.88 -15.58 -16.71
N LEU A 393 -25.60 -14.79 -15.66
CA LEU A 393 -25.50 -13.33 -15.70
C LEU A 393 -24.06 -12.85 -15.89
N LEU A 394 -23.09 -13.52 -15.25
CA LEU A 394 -21.68 -13.10 -15.26
C LEU A 394 -21.11 -12.84 -16.68
N PRO A 395 -21.32 -13.71 -17.70
CA PRO A 395 -20.84 -13.43 -19.05
C PRO A 395 -21.44 -12.15 -19.66
N LYS A 396 -22.71 -11.85 -19.35
CA LYS A 396 -23.40 -10.63 -19.85
C LYS A 396 -22.83 -9.38 -19.19
N ILE A 397 -22.52 -9.45 -17.90
CA ILE A 397 -21.89 -8.37 -17.13
C ILE A 397 -20.46 -8.11 -17.64
N ILE A 398 -19.69 -9.16 -17.91
CA ILE A 398 -18.35 -9.04 -18.51
C ILE A 398 -18.41 -8.32 -19.86
N GLU A 399 -19.37 -8.65 -20.71
CA GLU A 399 -19.55 -7.98 -22.02
C GLU A 399 -20.04 -6.52 -21.93
N LEU A 400 -20.70 -6.11 -20.85
CA LEU A 400 -20.98 -4.70 -20.55
C LEU A 400 -19.68 -3.98 -20.15
N ILE A 401 -18.96 -4.52 -19.16
CA ILE A 401 -17.69 -3.99 -18.65
C ILE A 401 -16.65 -3.82 -19.76
N LYS A 402 -16.52 -4.79 -20.67
CA LYS A 402 -15.63 -4.70 -21.83
C LYS A 402 -15.92 -3.49 -22.71
N LYS A 403 -17.19 -3.16 -22.93
CA LYS A 403 -17.62 -2.02 -23.78
C LYS A 403 -17.46 -0.68 -23.08
N GLU A 404 -17.56 -0.64 -21.76
CA GLU A 404 -17.49 0.59 -20.96
C GLU A 404 -16.06 1.01 -20.63
N ASN A 405 -15.23 0.08 -20.13
CA ASN A 405 -13.93 0.39 -19.53
C ASN A 405 -12.83 -0.62 -19.93
N GLY A 406 -13.15 -1.69 -20.66
CA GLY A 406 -12.25 -2.82 -20.91
C GLY A 406 -12.14 -3.75 -19.69
N PHE A 407 -12.40 -5.04 -19.87
CA PHE A 407 -12.33 -6.00 -18.78
C PHE A 407 -10.87 -6.28 -18.39
N GLY A 408 -10.53 -6.01 -17.13
CA GLY A 408 -9.17 -6.07 -16.60
C GLY A 408 -8.68 -4.72 -16.05
N ASN A 409 -9.18 -3.61 -16.57
CA ASN A 409 -8.79 -2.27 -16.11
C ASN A 409 -9.27 -1.98 -14.68
N PHE A 410 -8.59 -1.06 -13.99
CA PHE A 410 -9.02 -0.62 -12.65
C PHE A 410 -10.27 0.26 -12.71
N PHE A 411 -10.85 0.57 -11.54
CA PHE A 411 -11.93 1.55 -11.44
C PHE A 411 -11.55 2.89 -12.11
N PRO A 412 -12.46 3.53 -12.86
CA PRO A 412 -12.28 4.91 -13.31
C PRO A 412 -12.00 5.87 -12.15
N LYS A 413 -11.20 6.92 -12.39
CA LYS A 413 -10.76 7.87 -11.33
C LYS A 413 -11.92 8.54 -10.59
N GLU A 414 -13.09 8.63 -11.23
CA GLU A 414 -14.34 9.19 -10.69
C GLU A 414 -14.95 8.35 -9.56
N PHE A 415 -14.43 7.13 -9.31
CA PHE A 415 -14.75 6.32 -8.14
C PHE A 415 -13.85 6.64 -6.94
N SER A 416 -12.73 7.34 -7.12
CA SER A 416 -11.88 7.69 -5.98
C SER A 416 -12.61 8.68 -5.06
N PRO A 417 -12.67 8.41 -3.74
CA PRO A 417 -13.24 9.34 -2.78
C PRO A 417 -12.34 10.54 -2.47
N PHE A 418 -11.07 10.49 -2.91
CA PHE A 418 -10.02 11.44 -2.55
C PHE A 418 -9.68 12.39 -3.70
N GLY A 419 -9.41 13.65 -3.37
CA GLY A 419 -8.65 14.58 -4.20
C GLY A 419 -7.20 14.15 -4.32
N TYR A 420 -6.56 14.52 -5.43
CA TYR A 420 -5.19 14.15 -5.75
C TYR A 420 -4.23 14.45 -4.59
N ASN A 421 -4.35 15.65 -4.00
CA ASN A 421 -3.53 16.14 -2.91
C ASN A 421 -3.84 15.53 -1.52
N GLU A 422 -4.95 14.82 -1.36
CA GLU A 422 -5.30 14.09 -0.12
C GLU A 422 -4.72 12.66 -0.14
N ALA A 423 -4.53 12.10 -1.34
CA ALA A 423 -4.12 10.73 -1.58
C ALA A 423 -2.60 10.57 -1.72
N ILE A 424 -2.11 9.36 -1.44
CA ILE A 424 -0.68 9.01 -1.44
C ILE A 424 -0.03 9.19 -2.82
N VAL A 425 -0.84 9.21 -3.89
CA VAL A 425 -0.38 9.52 -5.25
C VAL A 425 0.39 10.83 -5.34
N ASN A 426 0.03 11.86 -4.57
CA ASN A 426 0.71 13.16 -4.64
C ASN A 426 2.05 13.19 -3.88
N GLU A 427 2.35 12.18 -3.06
CA GLU A 427 3.66 12.02 -2.43
C GLU A 427 4.66 11.38 -3.39
N TYR A 428 4.22 10.40 -4.20
CA TYR A 428 5.08 9.71 -5.17
C TYR A 428 5.09 10.34 -6.57
N MET A 429 4.02 11.04 -6.93
CA MET A 429 3.80 11.66 -8.25
C MET A 429 3.20 13.06 -8.05
N PRO A 430 3.94 14.01 -7.44
CA PRO A 430 3.41 15.32 -7.08
C PRO A 430 2.92 16.11 -8.29
N LEU A 431 1.75 16.72 -8.15
CA LEU A 431 1.18 17.68 -9.12
C LEU A 431 0.75 18.95 -8.38
N ASN A 432 0.77 20.10 -9.07
CA ASN A 432 0.03 21.27 -8.60
C ASN A 432 -1.47 21.16 -8.92
N LYS A 433 -2.26 22.09 -8.38
CA LYS A 433 -3.72 22.10 -8.50
C LYS A 433 -4.17 22.22 -9.95
N GLU A 434 -3.52 23.10 -10.70
CA GLU A 434 -3.83 23.38 -12.10
C GLU A 434 -3.55 22.15 -12.99
N GLU A 435 -2.45 21.44 -12.74
CA GLU A 435 -2.10 20.18 -13.42
C GLU A 435 -3.07 19.06 -13.11
N ALA A 436 -3.39 18.84 -11.82
CA ALA A 436 -4.31 17.78 -11.40
C ALA A 436 -5.70 18.00 -12.02
N LEU A 437 -6.24 19.22 -11.95
CA LEU A 437 -7.53 19.57 -12.56
C LEU A 437 -7.51 19.45 -14.08
N ARG A 438 -6.40 19.82 -14.76
CA ARG A 438 -6.24 19.65 -16.21
C ARG A 438 -6.21 18.17 -16.64
N LEU A 439 -5.69 17.29 -15.81
CA LEU A 439 -5.76 15.83 -15.99
C LEU A 439 -7.12 15.24 -15.56
N GLY A 440 -8.04 16.08 -15.09
CA GLY A 440 -9.37 15.71 -14.63
C GLY A 440 -9.37 14.91 -13.33
N PHE A 441 -8.35 15.08 -12.49
CA PHE A 441 -8.42 14.66 -11.09
C PHE A 441 -9.15 15.71 -10.25
N THR A 442 -9.74 15.29 -9.15
CA THR A 442 -10.28 16.18 -8.11
C THR A 442 -9.13 16.78 -7.30
N TRP A 443 -9.37 17.94 -6.70
CA TRP A 443 -8.47 18.61 -5.76
C TRP A 443 -9.30 19.17 -4.60
N ARG A 444 -8.77 19.13 -3.37
CA ARG A 444 -9.37 19.80 -2.21
C ARG A 444 -8.47 20.93 -1.71
#